data_AF-A0A839Z1W2-F1
#
_entry.id   AF-A0A839Z1W2-F1
#
_cell.length_a   1.000
_cell.length_b   1.000
_cell.length_c   1.000
_cell.angle_alpha   90.00
_cell.angle_beta   90.00
_cell.angle_gamma   90.00
#
_symmetry.space_group_name_H-M   'P 1'
#
loop_
_entity.id
_entity.type
_entity.pdbx_description
1 polymer ?
#
loop_
_entity_poly.entity_id
_entity_poly.type
_entity_poly.pdbx_seq_one_letter_code
_entity_poly.pdbx_strand_id
1 'polypeptide(L)' 'MQNLIKSLVWASAILAAAIIAKQNGMDDSESFALTMGLMAAAIATLRPAKKCSLGC' A
#
# COMPACT_ATOMS: atom_id res chain seq x y z
N MET A 1 -2.47 17.60 -4.85
CA MET A 1 -3.51 17.21 -3.87
C MET A 1 -3.97 15.75 -4.01
N GLN A 2 -4.13 15.17 -5.21
CA GLN A 2 -4.61 13.78 -5.36
C GLN A 2 -3.73 12.71 -4.67
N ASN A 3 -2.40 12.92 -4.60
CA ASN A 3 -1.49 11.97 -3.94
C ASN A 3 -1.65 11.93 -2.42
N LEU A 4 -2.00 13.05 -1.77
CA LEU A 4 -2.23 13.10 -0.32
C LEU A 4 -3.45 12.27 0.10
N ILE A 5 -4.53 12.36 -0.67
CA ILE A 5 -5.75 11.57 -0.42
C ILE A 5 -5.46 10.08 -0.67
N LYS A 6 -4.76 9.75 -1.77
CA LYS A 6 -4.33 8.37 -2.05
C LYS A 6 -3.44 7.79 -0.95
N SER A 7 -2.49 8.56 -0.41
CA SER A 7 -1.66 8.09 0.70
C SER A 7 -2.48 7.86 1.97
N LEU A 8 -3.49 8.68 2.22
CA LEU A 8 -4.37 8.53 3.37
C LEU A 8 -5.23 7.26 3.26
N VAL A 9 -5.75 6.97 2.07
CA VAL A 9 -6.49 5.72 1.78
C VAL A 9 -5.59 4.50 2.00
N TRP A 10 -4.38 4.50 1.43
CA TRP A 10 -3.43 3.40 1.64
C TRP A 10 -3.02 3.23 3.11
N ALA A 11 -2.82 4.32 3.85
CA ALA A 11 -2.53 4.26 5.28
C ALA A 11 -3.69 3.60 6.06
N SER A 12 -4.94 3.98 5.78
CA SER A 12 -6.11 3.35 6.40
C SER A 12 -6.24 1.86 6.05
N ALA A 13 -5.93 1.48 4.81
CA ALA A 13 -6.00 0.09 4.35
C ALA A 13 -4.93 -0.78 5.04
N ILE A 14 -3.71 -0.27 5.20
CA ILE A 14 -2.63 -0.97 5.91
C ILE A 14 -2.99 -1.15 7.39
N LEU A 15 -3.58 -0.13 8.02
CA LEU A 15 -4.01 -0.22 9.41
C LEU A 15 -5.13 -1.26 9.61
N ALA A 16 -6.13 -1.25 8.72
CA ALA A 16 -7.22 -2.21 8.75
C ALA A 16 -6.70 -3.65 8.52
N ALA A 17 -5.79 -3.84 7.56
CA ALA A 17 -5.15 -5.12 7.30
C ALA A 17 -4.39 -5.65 8.53
N ALA A 18 -3.66 -4.78 9.25
CA ALA A 18 -2.96 -5.15 10.47
C ALA A 18 -3.90 -5.59 11.60
N ILE A 19 -5.05 -4.92 11.76
CA ILE A 19 -6.07 -5.29 12.76
C ILE A 19 -6.66 -6.67 12.42
N ILE A 20 -7.01 -6.90 11.15
CA ILE A 20 -7.58 -8.17 10.69
C ILE A 20 -6.55 -9.31 10.83
N ALA A 21 -5.29 -9.08 10.45
CA ALA A 21 -4.21 -10.06 10.61
C ALA A 21 -4.04 -10.47 12.08
N LYS A 22 -4.05 -9.48 13.00
CA LYS A 22 -3.98 -9.73 14.44
C LYS A 22 -5.19 -10.50 14.97
N GLN A 23 -6.39 -10.26 14.45
CA GLN A 23 -7.60 -11.01 14.83
C GLN A 23 -7.59 -12.46 14.31
N ASN A 24 -6.98 -12.69 13.15
CA ASN A 24 -6.85 -14.03 12.56
C ASN A 24 -5.70 -14.85 13.16
N GLY A 25 -4.92 -14.28 14.10
CA GLY A 25 -3.79 -14.97 14.71
C GLY A 25 -2.68 -15.29 13.71
N MET A 26 -2.52 -14.46 12.65
CA MET A 26 -1.45 -14.64 11.67
C MET A 26 -0.07 -14.52 12.32
N ASP A 27 0.83 -15.41 11.93
CA ASP A 27 2.22 -15.37 12.35
C ASP A 27 2.92 -14.09 11.88
N ASP A 28 3.96 -13.66 12.61
CA ASP A 28 4.67 -12.41 12.36
C ASP A 28 5.21 -12.32 10.92
N SER A 29 5.61 -13.44 10.32
CA SER A 29 6.08 -13.52 8.94
C SER A 29 5.00 -13.21 7.91
N GLU A 30 3.76 -13.67 8.15
CA GLU A 30 2.64 -13.45 7.23
C GLU A 30 2.15 -12.01 7.35
N SER A 31 2.09 -11.48 8.58
CA SER A 31 1.75 -10.09 8.86
C SER A 31 2.77 -9.12 8.23
N PHE A 32 4.05 -9.48 8.27
CA PHE A 32 5.11 -8.75 7.59
C PHE A 32 4.94 -8.78 6.07
N ALA A 33 4.71 -9.96 5.48
CA ALA A 33 4.49 -10.11 4.05
C ALA A 33 3.27 -9.32 3.56
N LEU A 34 2.17 -9.33 4.32
CA LEU A 34 0.96 -8.56 4.03
C LEU A 34 1.24 -7.05 4.05
N THR A 35 1.92 -6.57 5.09
CA THR A 35 2.24 -5.15 5.26
C THR A 35 3.19 -4.67 4.16
N MET A 36 4.26 -5.42 3.88
CA MET A 36 5.19 -5.13 2.79
C MET A 36 4.51 -5.17 1.42
N GLY A 37 3.61 -6.13 1.17
CA GLY A 37 2.85 -6.23 -0.07
C GLY A 37 1.93 -5.02 -0.30
N LEU A 38 1.17 -4.61 0.72
CA LEU A 38 0.36 -3.39 0.65
C LEU A 38 1.25 -2.15 0.48
N MET A 39 2.39 -2.08 1.15
CA MET A 39 3.29 -0.92 1.04
C MET A 39 3.89 -0.81 -0.37
N ALA A 40 4.28 -1.92 -0.99
CA ALA A 40 4.75 -1.97 -2.37
C ALA A 40 3.66 -1.54 -3.36
N ALA A 41 2.43 -2.02 -3.17
CA ALA A 41 1.27 -1.62 -3.98
C ALA A 41 0.91 -0.13 -3.79
N ALA A 42 1.04 0.40 -2.57
CA ALA A 42 0.91 1.83 -2.31
C ALA A 42 1.94 2.62 -3.11
N ILE A 43 3.22 2.27 -3.01
CA ILE A 43 4.29 2.96 -3.72
C ILE A 43 4.10 2.90 -5.24
N ALA A 44 3.69 1.75 -5.78
CA ALA A 44 3.42 1.59 -7.22
C ALA A 44 2.28 2.51 -7.71
N THR A 45 1.26 2.75 -6.88
CA THR A 45 0.08 3.55 -7.23
C THR A 45 0.19 5.03 -6.88
N LEU A 46 1.08 5.38 -5.95
CA LEU A 46 1.41 6.74 -5.52
C LEU A 46 2.57 7.36 -6.30
N ARG A 47 3.48 6.55 -6.85
CA ARG A 47 4.46 7.05 -7.81
C ARG A 47 3.68 7.58 -9.00
N PRO A 48 3.79 8.88 -9.34
CA PRO A 48 3.27 9.34 -10.61
C PRO A 48 3.99 8.49 -11.65
N ALA A 49 3.23 7.73 -12.45
CA ALA A 49 3.77 7.22 -13.69
C ALA A 49 4.42 8.43 -14.34
N LYS A 50 5.76 8.44 -14.45
CA LYS A 50 6.38 9.32 -15.42
C LYS A 50 5.67 8.91 -16.69
N LYS A 51 4.71 9.72 -17.16
CA LYS A 51 4.24 9.62 -18.52
C LYS A 51 5.55 9.57 -19.29
N CYS A 52 5.87 8.42 -19.86
CA CYS A 52 6.78 8.43 -20.99
C CYS A 52 6.11 9.40 -21.95
N SER A 53 6.54 10.66 -21.91
CA SER A 53 6.46 11.59 -23.00
C SER A 53 7.40 11.05 -24.09
N LEU A 54 7.15 9.81 -24.52
CA LEU A 54 7.38 9.37 -25.87
C LEU A 54 6.26 10.10 -26.64
N GLY A 55 6.51 11.18 -27.38
CA GLY A 55 7.79 11.49 -27.99
C GLY A 55 8.28 10.35 -28.89
N CYS A 56 7.35 9.49 -29.34
CA CYS A 56 7.48 8.69 -30.54
C CYS A 56 6.51 9.27 -31.56
#